data_AF-A0A6J0HWM4-F1
#
_entry.id   AF-A0A6J0HWM4-F1
#
_cell.length_a   1.000
_cell.length_b   1.000
_cell.length_c   1.000
_cell.angle_alpha   90.00
_cell.angle_beta   90.00
_cell.angle_gamma   90.00
#
_symmetry.space_group_name_H-M   'P 1'
#
loop_
_entity.id
_entity.type
_entity.pdbx_description
1 polymer ?
#
loop_
_entity_poly.entity_id
_entity_poly.type
_entity_poly.pdbx_seq_one_letter_code
_entity_poly.pdbx_strand_id
1 'polypeptide(L)' 'MKTTGVFVLLALAVLCLANADKENEVDCSEYRRLERGKPIYCERLYQPFCGSDGKTYNNKCSFCKAVL' A
#
# COMPACT_ATOMS: atom_id res chain seq x y z
N MET A 1 -19.19 28.80 27.93
CA MET A 1 -19.88 28.25 26.73
C MET A 1 -18.93 28.11 25.52
N LYS A 2 -17.67 27.65 25.71
CA LYS A 2 -16.67 27.50 24.63
C LYS A 2 -16.03 26.10 24.59
N THR A 3 -16.14 25.34 25.67
CA THR A 3 -15.50 24.01 25.83
C THR A 3 -16.22 22.92 25.05
N THR A 4 -17.55 22.98 24.92
CA THR A 4 -18.35 22.02 24.14
C THR A 4 -17.97 21.96 22.66
N GLY A 5 -17.62 23.09 22.05
CA GLY A 5 -17.15 23.12 20.66
C GLY A 5 -15.78 22.46 20.46
N VAL A 6 -14.89 22.58 21.44
CA VAL A 6 -13.55 21.96 21.40
C VAL A 6 -13.66 20.43 21.49
N PHE A 7 -14.54 19.90 22.34
CA PHE A 7 -14.75 18.45 22.42
C PHE A 7 -15.33 17.86 21.14
N VAL A 8 -16.27 18.57 20.49
CA VAL A 8 -16.82 18.14 19.19
C VAL A 8 -15.76 18.17 18.09
N LEU A 9 -14.94 19.22 18.04
CA LEU A 9 -13.81 19.32 17.09
C LEU A 9 -12.77 18.23 17.30
N LEU A 10 -12.40 17.93 18.56
CA LEU A 10 -11.47 16.85 18.89
C LEU A 10 -12.05 15.49 18.52
N ALA A 11 -13.33 15.23 18.80
CA ALA A 11 -13.98 13.97 18.43
C ALA A 11 -14.03 13.76 16.92
N LEU A 12 -14.33 14.81 16.14
CA LEU A 12 -14.30 14.78 14.66
C LEU A 12 -12.89 14.49 14.13
N ALA A 13 -11.85 15.12 14.70
CA ALA A 13 -10.47 14.86 14.32
C ALA A 13 -10.04 13.42 14.62
N VAL A 14 -10.44 12.87 15.77
CA VAL A 14 -10.16 11.47 16.16
C VAL A 14 -10.87 10.49 15.23
N LEU A 15 -12.12 10.75 14.84
CA LEU A 15 -12.86 9.94 13.87
C LEU A 15 -12.20 9.95 12.49
N CYS A 16 -11.65 11.08 12.04
CA CYS A 16 -10.91 11.17 10.78
C CYS A 16 -9.61 10.35 10.80
N LEU A 17 -8.90 10.31 11.95
CA LEU A 17 -7.67 9.53 12.11
C LEU A 17 -7.95 8.03 12.26
N ALA A 18 -9.09 7.65 12.84
CA ALA A 18 -9.51 6.25 12.97
C ALA A 18 -9.93 5.62 11.63
N ASN A 19 -10.43 6.42 10.69
CA ASN A 19 -10.80 5.99 9.34
C ASN A 19 -9.65 6.10 8.33
N ALA A 20 -8.40 6.30 8.79
CA ALA A 20 -7.22 6.15 7.93
C ALA A 20 -7.00 4.67 7.65
N ASP A 21 -7.93 4.06 6.92
CA ASP A 21 -7.80 2.73 6.37
C ASP A 21 -6.53 2.73 5.51
N LYS A 22 -5.56 1.92 5.94
CA LYS A 22 -4.34 1.57 5.21
C LYS A 22 -4.70 0.68 4.02
N GLU A 23 -5.61 1.12 3.16
CA GLU A 23 -6.14 0.30 2.05
C GLU A 23 -5.28 0.38 0.79
N ASN A 24 -3.96 0.53 0.94
CA ASN A 24 -3.01 0.54 -0.19
C ASN A 24 -1.78 -0.33 0.08
N GLU A 25 -1.81 -1.18 1.10
CA GLU A 25 -0.69 -2.10 1.34
C GLU A 25 -0.71 -3.24 0.31
N VAL A 26 0.21 -3.18 -0.65
CA VAL A 26 0.36 -4.20 -1.70
C VAL A 26 1.00 -5.45 -1.10
N ASP A 27 0.24 -6.55 -1.02
CA ASP A 27 0.79 -7.82 -0.56
C ASP A 27 1.68 -8.49 -1.63
N CYS A 28 2.98 -8.57 -1.34
CA CYS A 28 4.01 -9.27 -2.11
C CYS A 28 4.47 -10.59 -1.46
N SER A 29 3.77 -11.09 -0.44
CA SER A 29 4.12 -12.31 0.30
C SER A 29 4.23 -13.55 -0.59
N GLU A 30 3.41 -13.62 -1.65
CA GLU A 30 3.46 -14.67 -2.66
C GLU A 30 4.83 -14.75 -3.36
N TYR A 31 5.43 -13.59 -3.66
CA TYR A 31 6.74 -13.49 -4.33
C TYR A 31 7.92 -13.61 -3.37
N ARG A 32 7.69 -13.41 -2.05
CA ARG A 32 8.69 -13.59 -0.98
C ARG A 32 9.01 -15.06 -0.71
N ARG A 33 8.19 -16.02 -1.16
CA ARG A 33 8.43 -17.47 -0.94
C ARG A 33 9.67 -18.03 -1.66
N LEU A 34 10.40 -17.20 -2.38
CA LEU A 34 11.72 -17.54 -2.89
C LEU A 34 12.72 -17.39 -1.73
N GLU A 35 13.45 -18.47 -1.43
CA GLU A 35 14.53 -18.45 -0.42
C GLU A 35 15.39 -17.19 -0.57
N ARG A 36 15.78 -16.57 0.56
CA ARG A 36 16.64 -15.38 0.58
C ARG A 36 17.80 -15.54 -0.41
N GLY A 37 17.78 -14.76 -1.49
CA GLY A 37 18.82 -14.77 -2.53
C GLY A 37 18.44 -15.46 -3.85
N LYS A 38 17.24 -16.05 -3.99
CA LYS A 38 16.79 -16.61 -5.26
C LYS A 38 16.08 -15.54 -6.11
N PRO A 39 16.40 -15.44 -7.42
CA PRO A 39 15.79 -14.43 -8.29
C PRO A 39 14.27 -14.66 -8.47
N ILE A 40 13.50 -13.59 -8.41
CA ILE A 40 12.08 -13.58 -8.78
C ILE A 40 11.95 -13.65 -10.31
N TYR A 41 11.31 -14.71 -10.80
CA TYR A 41 10.92 -14.87 -12.19
C TYR A 41 9.46 -14.46 -12.36
N CYS A 42 9.22 -13.51 -13.26
CA CYS A 42 7.89 -13.03 -13.59
C CYS A 42 7.53 -13.44 -15.01
N GLU A 43 6.27 -13.81 -15.22
CA GLU A 43 5.72 -13.93 -16.57
C GLU A 43 5.80 -12.59 -17.31
N ARG A 44 5.98 -12.67 -18.63
CA ARG A 44 5.97 -11.50 -19.51
C ARG A 44 4.56 -11.11 -19.95
N LEU A 45 3.60 -11.25 -19.03
CA LEU A 45 2.22 -10.82 -19.24
C LEU A 45 2.09 -9.33 -18.92
N TYR A 46 1.48 -8.56 -19.82
CA TYR A 46 1.22 -7.15 -19.60
C TYR A 46 -0.12 -6.95 -18.87
N GLN A 47 -0.02 -6.58 -17.60
CA GLN A 47 -1.11 -6.22 -16.69
C GLN A 47 -0.66 -5.00 -15.88
N PRO A 48 -0.76 -3.78 -16.44
CA PRO A 48 -0.08 -2.61 -15.91
C PRO A 48 -0.44 -2.36 -14.44
N PHE A 49 0.59 -2.14 -13.62
CA PHE A 49 0.47 -1.90 -12.19
C PHE A 49 1.07 -0.55 -11.84
N CYS A 50 0.27 0.36 -11.30
CA CYS A 50 0.73 1.70 -10.90
C CYS A 50 1.30 1.66 -9.48
N GLY A 51 2.59 2.00 -9.35
CA GLY A 51 3.23 2.20 -8.06
C GLY A 51 2.93 3.59 -7.48
N SER A 52 3.01 3.71 -6.17
CA SER A 52 2.95 5.01 -5.46
C SER A 52 4.16 5.90 -5.75
N ASP A 53 5.22 5.34 -6.36
CA ASP A 53 6.38 6.06 -6.90
C ASP A 53 6.11 6.73 -8.26
N GLY A 54 4.87 6.64 -8.76
CA GLY A 54 4.46 7.20 -10.05
C GLY A 54 4.95 6.40 -11.25
N LYS A 55 5.54 5.21 -11.05
CA LYS A 55 5.98 4.34 -12.14
C LYS A 55 4.92 3.29 -12.46
N THR A 56 4.80 2.97 -13.73
CA THR A 56 3.99 1.85 -14.20
C THR A 56 4.88 0.63 -14.40
N TYR A 57 4.53 -0.47 -13.74
CA TYR A 57 5.19 -1.76 -13.86
C TYR A 57 4.38 -2.65 -14.80
N ASN A 58 5.06 -3.55 -15.53
CA ASN A 58 4.40 -4.44 -16.49
C ASN A 58 3.32 -5.32 -15.85
N ASN A 59 3.53 -5.74 -14.60
CA ASN A 59 2.59 -6.52 -13.79
C ASN A 59 2.94 -6.46 -12.29
N LYS A 60 2.04 -6.97 -11.44
CA LYS A 60 2.22 -7.04 -9.99
C LYS A 60 3.53 -7.74 -9.59
N CYS A 61 3.91 -8.82 -10.28
CA CYS A 61 5.18 -9.50 -10.04
C CYS A 61 6.39 -8.59 -10.30
N SER A 62 6.38 -7.85 -11.40
CA SER A 62 7.45 -6.89 -11.75
C SER A 62 7.57 -5.77 -10.72
N PHE A 63 6.44 -5.30 -10.19
CA PHE A 63 6.40 -4.37 -9.06
C PHE A 63 7.00 -5.00 -7.80
N CYS A 64 6.48 -6.16 -7.35
CA CYS A 64 6.97 -6.84 -6.16
C CYS A 64 8.45 -7.22 -6.24
N LYS A 65 8.96 -7.55 -7.43
CA LYS A 65 10.39 -7.78 -7.68
C LYS A 65 11.26 -6.53 -7.49
N ALA A 66 10.71 -5.35 -7.73
CA ALA A 66 11.44 -4.09 -7.57
C ALA A 66 11.45 -3.57 -6.13
N VAL A 67 10.46 -3.97 -5.31
CA VAL A 67 10.29 -3.48 -3.92
C VAL A 67 10.69 -4.50 -2.83
N LEU A 68 10.88 -5.77 -3.18
CA LEU A 68 11.42 -6.82 -2.30
C LEU A 68 12.94 -6.90 -2.41
#